data_AF-A0A1J3FC79-F1
#
_entry.id   AF-A0A1J3FC79-F1
#
_cell.length_a   1.000
_cell.length_b   1.000
_cell.length_c   1.000
_cell.angle_alpha   90.00
_cell.angle_beta   90.00
_cell.angle_gamma   90.00
#
_symmetry.space_group_name_H-M   'P 1'
#
loop_
_entity.id
_entity.type
_entity.pdbx_description
1 polymer ?
#
loop_
_entity_poly.entity_id
_entity_poly.type
_entity_poly.pdbx_seq_one_letter_code
_entity_poly.pdbx_strand_id
1 'polypeptide(L)'
;VVSSGEKLSVGTRIENQRMAQVAMLDYFYITRGLQFLVAESMSKNAPLFNNNLVEKLNCDADADIARSITRFLRYHPINEFEPFFESLGMKPSEYSHLLPRDKMFLNEDAFLLE
;
A
#
# COMPACT_ATOMS: atom_id res chain seq x y z
N VAL A 1 14.77 27.48 -14.85
CA VAL A 1 13.80 27.98 -13.85
C VAL A 1 12.63 27.02 -13.88
N VAL A 2 12.62 26.02 -12.99
CA VAL A 2 11.50 25.05 -12.89
C VAL A 2 10.29 25.82 -12.35
N SER A 3 9.18 25.76 -13.07
CA SER A 3 8.00 26.61 -12.87
C SER A 3 7.36 26.36 -11.52
N SER A 4 6.91 27.42 -10.82
CA SER A 4 6.24 27.33 -9.51
C SER A 4 5.01 26.41 -9.50
N GLY A 5 4.42 26.11 -10.67
CA GLY A 5 3.33 25.13 -10.80
C GLY A 5 3.76 23.66 -10.71
N GLU A 6 4.99 23.31 -11.11
CA GLU A 6 5.51 21.93 -11.01
C GLU A 6 5.90 21.57 -9.57
N LYS A 7 6.37 22.55 -8.80
CA LYS A 7 6.70 22.35 -7.38
C LYS A 7 5.46 22.08 -6.52
N LEU A 8 4.32 22.70 -6.86
CA LEU A 8 3.06 22.50 -6.14
C LEU A 8 2.51 21.09 -6.37
N SER A 9 2.55 20.58 -7.62
CA SER A 9 2.03 19.24 -7.94
C SER A 9 2.90 18.10 -7.38
N VAL A 10 4.23 18.28 -7.34
CA VAL A 10 5.14 17.31 -6.72
C VAL A 10 4.94 17.25 -5.20
N GLY A 11 4.72 18.41 -4.55
CA GLY A 11 4.43 18.47 -3.12
C GLY A 11 3.16 17.69 -2.75
N THR A 12 2.08 17.87 -3.50
CA THR A 12 0.83 17.11 -3.33
C THR A 12 1.05 15.60 -3.51
N ARG A 13 1.83 15.19 -4.51
CA ARG A 13 2.11 13.76 -4.75
C ARG A 13 2.85 13.10 -3.59
N ILE A 14 3.86 13.78 -3.03
CA ILE A 14 4.63 13.26 -1.89
C ILE A 14 3.74 13.10 -0.65
N GLU A 15 2.88 14.08 -0.39
CA GLU A 15 1.95 14.00 0.74
C GLU A 15 0.92 12.89 0.57
N ASN A 16 0.37 12.73 -0.64
CA ASN A 16 -0.55 11.65 -0.98
C ASN A 16 0.08 10.27 -0.75
N GLN A 17 1.35 10.11 -1.15
CA GLN A 17 2.11 8.89 -0.91
C GLN A 17 2.29 8.64 0.58
N ARG A 18 2.68 9.65 1.35
CA ARG A 18 2.84 9.54 2.80
C ARG A 18 1.53 9.13 3.48
N MET A 19 0.40 9.74 3.09
CA MET A 19 -0.92 9.41 3.62
C MET A 19 -1.34 7.98 3.27
N ALA A 20 -1.02 7.52 2.06
CA ALA A 20 -1.23 6.13 1.68
C ALA A 20 -0.39 5.16 2.54
N GLN A 21 0.88 5.46 2.78
CA GLN A 21 1.75 4.66 3.66
C GLN A 21 1.20 4.55 5.09
N VAL A 22 0.65 5.65 5.63
CA VAL A 22 0.03 5.65 6.97
C VAL A 22 -1.21 4.75 6.99
N ALA A 23 -2.11 4.90 6.02
CA ALA A 23 -3.32 4.09 5.94
C ALA A 23 -3.02 2.60 5.75
N MET A 24 -2.00 2.28 4.97
CA MET A 24 -1.54 0.91 4.75
C MET A 24 -0.89 0.31 6.00
N LEU A 25 -0.09 1.09 6.73
CA LEU A 25 0.45 0.66 8.03
C LEU A 25 -0.67 0.33 9.01
N ASP A 26 -1.67 1.20 9.15
CA ASP A 26 -2.82 0.97 10.03
C ASP A 26 -3.61 -0.27 9.60
N TYR A 27 -3.80 -0.48 8.29
CA TYR A 27 -4.45 -1.69 7.78
C TYR A 27 -3.65 -2.94 8.17
N PHE A 28 -2.36 -3.02 7.83
CA PHE A 28 -1.54 -4.20 8.07
C PHE A 28 -1.33 -4.48 9.57
N TYR A 29 -1.03 -3.46 10.36
CA TYR A 29 -0.75 -3.63 11.79
C TYR A 29 -2.03 -3.78 12.60
N ILE A 30 -2.96 -2.81 12.53
CA ILE A 30 -4.14 -2.76 13.41
C ILE A 30 -5.25 -3.70 12.90
N THR A 31 -5.54 -3.68 11.60
CA THR A 31 -6.68 -4.44 11.04
C THR A 31 -6.33 -5.89 10.78
N ARG A 32 -5.12 -6.16 10.29
CA ARG A 32 -4.67 -7.51 9.90
C ARG A 32 -3.80 -8.20 10.95
N GLY A 33 -3.29 -7.45 11.93
CA GLY A 33 -2.53 -8.01 13.05
C GLY A 33 -1.13 -8.47 12.68
N LEU A 34 -0.54 -7.95 11.61
CA LEU A 34 0.84 -8.26 11.23
C LEU A 34 1.82 -7.64 12.23
N GLN A 35 3.03 -8.21 12.34
CA GLN A 35 4.08 -7.62 13.17
C GLN A 35 4.42 -6.20 12.68
N PHE A 36 4.68 -5.27 13.61
CA PHE A 36 4.91 -3.86 13.28
C PHE A 36 5.99 -3.65 12.23
N LEU A 37 7.14 -4.34 12.33
CA LEU A 37 8.25 -4.19 11.39
C LEU A 37 7.89 -4.69 9.98
N VAL A 38 7.12 -5.77 9.89
CA VAL A 38 6.62 -6.30 8.61
C VAL A 38 5.62 -5.30 8.01
N ALA A 39 4.65 -4.85 8.80
CA ALA A 39 3.65 -3.88 8.39
C ALA A 39 4.27 -2.55 7.93
N GLU A 40 5.28 -2.06 8.64
CA GLU A 40 6.02 -0.84 8.30
C GLU A 40 6.84 -1.00 7.01
N SER A 41 7.51 -2.14 6.84
CA SER A 41 8.24 -2.41 5.59
C SER A 41 7.28 -2.47 4.40
N MET A 42 6.20 -3.25 4.53
CA MET A 42 5.18 -3.37 3.48
C MET A 42 4.56 -2.02 3.13
N SER A 43 4.25 -1.18 4.12
CA SER A 43 3.63 0.11 3.86
C SER A 43 4.58 1.07 3.14
N LYS A 44 5.87 1.08 3.48
CA LYS A 44 6.85 2.02 2.94
C LYS A 44 7.49 1.56 1.62
N ASN A 45 7.68 0.26 1.44
CA ASN A 45 8.49 -0.30 0.37
C ASN A 45 7.68 -0.92 -0.79
N ALA A 46 6.36 -0.74 -0.81
CA ALA A 46 5.48 -1.13 -1.93
C ALA A 46 4.89 0.08 -2.69
N PRO A 47 5.71 0.92 -3.35
CA PRO A 47 5.26 2.16 -3.95
C PRO A 47 4.31 1.99 -5.14
N LEU A 48 4.45 0.96 -5.97
CA LEU A 48 3.56 0.67 -7.09
C LEU A 48 2.18 0.29 -6.57
N PHE A 49 2.10 -0.64 -5.62
CA PHE A 49 0.85 -1.01 -4.98
C PHE A 49 0.13 0.21 -4.38
N ASN A 50 0.85 1.03 -3.61
CA ASN A 50 0.29 2.23 -2.98
C ASN A 50 -0.19 3.26 -4.01
N ASN A 51 0.59 3.50 -5.06
CA ASN A 51 0.18 4.43 -6.13
C ASN A 51 -1.07 3.92 -6.85
N ASN A 52 -1.12 2.63 -7.20
CA ASN A 52 -2.30 2.02 -7.83
C ASN A 52 -3.55 2.15 -6.95
N LEU A 53 -3.40 2.01 -5.62
CA LEU A 53 -4.51 2.17 -4.69
C LEU A 53 -5.01 3.63 -4.64
N VAL A 54 -4.09 4.61 -4.59
CA VAL A 54 -4.43 6.03 -4.63
C VAL A 54 -5.13 6.40 -5.95
N GLU A 55 -4.61 5.92 -7.09
CA GLU A 55 -5.20 6.13 -8.41
C GLU A 55 -6.59 5.50 -8.51
N LYS A 56 -6.78 4.27 -8.02
CA LYS A 56 -8.06 3.56 -8.04
C LYS A 56 -9.16 4.29 -7.27
N LEU A 57 -8.79 5.00 -6.19
CA LEU A 57 -9.74 5.74 -5.37
C LEU A 57 -10.09 7.11 -5.92
N ASN A 58 -9.38 7.58 -6.97
CA ASN A 58 -9.53 8.93 -7.53
C ASN A 58 -9.64 10.00 -6.44
N CYS A 59 -8.80 9.90 -5.40
CA CYS A 59 -8.84 10.85 -4.30
C CYS A 59 -8.47 12.24 -4.82
N ASP A 60 -9.40 13.19 -4.74
CA ASP A 60 -9.13 14.59 -5.03
C ASP A 60 -7.99 15.13 -4.13
N ALA A 61 -7.28 16.15 -4.59
CA ALA A 61 -6.18 16.77 -3.85
C ALA A 61 -6.59 17.29 -2.47
N ASP A 62 -7.88 17.57 -2.25
CA ASP A 62 -8.46 18.05 -0.98
C ASP A 62 -9.07 16.92 -0.12
N ALA A 63 -9.11 15.69 -0.62
CA ALA A 63 -9.67 14.56 0.11
C ALA A 63 -8.65 14.01 1.12
N ASP A 64 -9.13 13.64 2.31
CA ASP A 64 -8.34 12.89 3.30
C ASP A 64 -8.05 11.48 2.76
N ILE A 65 -6.93 11.34 2.03
CA ILE A 65 -6.50 10.11 1.36
C ILE A 65 -6.38 8.96 2.34
N ALA A 66 -5.80 9.22 3.52
CA ALA A 66 -5.61 8.18 4.52
C ALA A 66 -6.96 7.61 4.97
N ARG A 67 -7.96 8.49 5.19
CA ARG A 67 -9.33 8.08 5.52
C ARG A 67 -10.03 7.37 4.39
N SER A 68 -9.86 7.82 3.15
CA SER A 68 -10.44 7.18 1.96
C SER A 68 -9.91 5.76 1.76
N ILE A 69 -8.59 5.57 1.86
CA ILE A 69 -7.94 4.26 1.80
C ILE A 69 -8.42 3.37 2.96
N THR A 70 -8.38 3.88 4.20
CA THR A 70 -8.85 3.14 5.37
C THR A 70 -10.30 2.68 5.21
N ARG A 71 -11.17 3.55 4.71
CA ARG A 71 -12.58 3.23 4.46
C ARG A 71 -12.73 2.19 3.36
N PHE A 72 -11.97 2.30 2.27
CA PHE A 72 -12.00 1.33 1.19
C PHE A 72 -11.57 -0.06 1.66
N LEU A 73 -10.44 -0.16 2.37
CA LEU A 73 -9.89 -1.43 2.84
C LEU A 73 -10.79 -2.16 3.86
N ARG A 74 -11.68 -1.44 4.56
CA ARG A 74 -12.69 -2.07 5.44
C ARG A 74 -13.69 -2.94 4.69
N TYR A 75 -13.98 -2.63 3.42
CA TYR A 75 -14.97 -3.34 2.62
C TYR A 75 -14.35 -4.09 1.43
N HIS A 76 -13.09 -3.80 1.13
CA HIS A 76 -12.35 -4.37 0.01
C HIS A 76 -10.99 -4.84 0.51
N PRO A 77 -10.91 -6.03 1.15
CA PRO A 77 -9.62 -6.61 1.49
C PRO A 77 -8.76 -6.76 0.24
N ILE A 78 -7.46 -6.51 0.41
CA ILE A 78 -6.46 -6.62 -0.64
C ILE A 78 -5.71 -7.93 -0.55
N ASN A 79 -5.12 -8.37 -1.67
CA ASN A 79 -4.15 -9.44 -1.67
C ASN A 79 -2.85 -8.95 -1.01
N GLU A 80 -2.58 -9.36 0.23
CA GLU A 80 -1.43 -8.92 1.03
C GLU A 80 -0.10 -9.43 0.49
N PHE A 81 -0.11 -10.48 -0.34
CA PHE A 81 1.09 -11.02 -0.97
C PHE A 81 1.69 -10.05 -2.00
N GLU A 82 0.86 -9.24 -2.68
CA GLU A 82 1.34 -8.25 -3.64
C GLU A 82 2.25 -7.17 -3.00
N PRO A 83 1.78 -6.39 -2.00
CA PRO A 83 2.63 -5.42 -1.32
C PRO A 83 3.75 -6.09 -0.51
N PHE A 84 3.58 -7.34 -0.06
CA PHE A 84 4.66 -8.10 0.58
C PHE A 84 5.83 -8.34 -0.38
N PHE A 85 5.59 -8.99 -1.53
CA PHE A 85 6.65 -9.27 -2.50
C PHE A 85 7.25 -7.98 -3.08
N GLU A 86 6.42 -6.97 -3.32
CA GLU A 86 6.92 -5.66 -3.74
C GLU A 86 7.85 -5.04 -2.70
N SER A 87 7.53 -5.14 -1.40
CA SER A 87 8.39 -4.63 -0.32
C SER A 87 9.74 -5.33 -0.22
N LEU A 88 9.86 -6.54 -0.78
CA LEU A 88 11.12 -7.29 -0.92
C LEU A 88 11.91 -6.90 -2.18
N GLY A 89 11.38 -5.95 -2.98
CA GLY A 89 11.99 -5.44 -4.19
C GLY A 89 11.63 -6.22 -5.46
N MET A 90 10.67 -7.15 -5.39
CA MET A 90 10.22 -7.90 -6.55
C MET A 90 9.26 -7.08 -7.42
N LYS A 91 9.37 -7.21 -8.74
CA LYS A 91 8.44 -6.62 -9.69
C LYS A 91 7.19 -7.50 -9.83
N PRO A 92 6.03 -6.93 -10.21
CA PRO A 92 4.81 -7.70 -10.45
C PRO A 92 4.98 -8.89 -11.41
N SER A 93 5.81 -8.75 -12.45
CA SER A 93 6.12 -9.85 -13.38
C SER A 93 6.86 -11.02 -12.71
N GLU A 94 7.60 -10.77 -11.63
CA GLU A 94 8.42 -11.75 -10.92
C GLU A 94 7.64 -12.49 -9.84
N TYR A 95 6.61 -11.88 -9.25
CA TYR A 95 5.82 -12.52 -8.19
C TYR A 95 4.39 -12.91 -8.60
N SER A 96 3.87 -12.41 -9.71
CA SER A 96 2.47 -12.69 -10.14
C SER A 96 2.14 -14.18 -10.23
N HIS A 97 3.11 -15.02 -10.60
CA HIS A 97 2.96 -16.47 -10.68
C HIS A 97 3.17 -17.19 -9.33
N LEU A 98 3.69 -16.49 -8.33
CA LEU A 98 3.89 -16.96 -6.95
C LEU A 98 2.70 -16.65 -6.04
N LEU A 99 1.78 -15.79 -6.49
CA LEU A 99 0.59 -15.44 -5.73
C LEU A 99 -0.26 -16.71 -5.51
N PRO A 100 -0.62 -17.02 -4.24
CA PRO A 100 -1.57 -18.10 -3.96
C PRO A 100 -2.89 -17.85 -4.68
N ARG A 101 -3.55 -18.92 -5.15
CA ARG A 101 -4.84 -18.82 -5.84
C ARG A 101 -6.03 -18.75 -4.89
N ASP A 102 -5.84 -19.30 -3.69
CA ASP A 102 -6.87 -19.56 -2.69
C ASP A 102 -6.63 -18.81 -1.37
N LYS A 103 -5.52 -18.06 -1.28
CA LYS A 103 -5.18 -17.23 -0.12
C LYS A 103 -4.93 -15.80 -0.55
N MET A 104 -5.30 -14.87 0.31
CA MET A 104 -5.04 -13.45 0.07
C MET A 104 -4.39 -12.77 1.27
N PHE A 105 -4.33 -13.43 2.41
CA PHE A 105 -3.74 -12.87 3.63
C PHE A 105 -2.48 -13.61 4.03
N LEU A 106 -1.46 -12.88 4.48
CA LEU A 106 -0.16 -13.48 4.87
C LEU A 106 -0.29 -14.36 6.11
N ASN A 107 -1.22 -14.04 7.02
CA ASN A 107 -1.46 -14.85 8.21
C ASN A 107 -2.15 -16.20 7.91
N GLU A 108 -2.65 -16.42 6.70
CA GLU A 108 -3.10 -17.73 6.21
C GLU A 108 -1.92 -18.61 5.75
N ASP A 109 -0.71 -18.05 5.74
CA ASP A 109 0.53 -18.75 5.40
C ASP A 109 1.57 -18.59 6.50
N ALA A 110 1.46 -19.45 7.51
CA ALA A 110 2.30 -19.42 8.71
C ALA A 110 3.82 -19.47 8.41
N PHE A 111 4.22 -20.01 7.25
CA PHE A 111 5.63 -20.16 6.90
C PHE A 111 6.32 -18.87 6.43
N LEU A 112 5.56 -17.84 6.04
CA LEU A 112 6.14 -16.59 5.51
C LEU A 112 6.48 -15.55 6.59
N LEU A 113 5.97 -15.74 7.82
CA LEU A 113 6.08 -14.75 8.91
C LEU A 113 6.79 -15.30 10.17
N GLU A 114 7.41 -16.48 10.09
CA GLU A 114 8.26 -17.07 11.14
C GLU A 114 9.72 -16.62 11.07
#